data_AF-A0AAU1XN33-F1
#
_entry.id   AF-A0AAU1XN33-F1
#
_cell.length_a   1.000
_cell.length_b   1.000
_cell.length_c   1.000
_cell.angle_alpha   90.00
_cell.angle_beta   90.00
_cell.angle_gamma   90.00
#
_symmetry.space_group_name_H-M   'P 1'
#
loop_
_entity.id
_entity.type
_entity.pdbx_description
1 polymer ?
#
loop_
_entity_poly.entity_id
_entity_poly.type
_entity_poly.pdbx_seq_one_letter_code
_entity_poly.pdbx_strand_id
1 'polypeptide(L)' 'MTSRSQRVVQLYEVAFLGTGPEPEVRTVEAGEVAAAIEYAGEHGIQVRVRPCRRPVEEPSTEKEGAS' A
#
# COMPACT_ATOMS: atom_id res chain seq x y z
N MET A 1 17.18 -16.70 -20.39
CA MET A 1 16.92 -16.63 -18.94
C MET A 1 17.09 -15.19 -18.48
N THR A 2 16.04 -14.37 -18.58
CA THR A 2 16.02 -13.05 -17.95
C THR A 2 15.39 -13.22 -16.58
N SER A 3 16.22 -13.39 -15.56
CA SER A 3 15.79 -13.35 -14.16
C SER A 3 15.37 -11.92 -13.85
N ARG A 4 14.12 -11.57 -14.17
CA ARG A 4 13.48 -10.34 -13.67
C ARG A 4 13.55 -10.43 -12.15
N SER A 5 14.41 -9.63 -11.55
CA SER A 5 14.45 -9.47 -10.09
C SER A 5 13.15 -8.80 -9.67
N GLN A 6 12.09 -9.60 -9.51
CA GLN A 6 10.85 -9.15 -8.88
C GLN A 6 11.23 -8.75 -7.45
N ARG A 7 11.21 -7.44 -7.17
CA ARG A 7 11.45 -6.97 -5.81
C ARG A 7 10.23 -7.36 -5.00
N VAL A 8 10.43 -8.23 -4.02
CA VAL A 8 9.40 -8.54 -3.03
C VAL A 8 9.24 -7.28 -2.16
N VAL A 9 8.28 -6.42 -2.49
CA VAL A 9 7.97 -5.23 -1.70
C VAL A 9 6.99 -5.63 -0.60
N GLN A 10 7.34 -5.32 0.65
CA GLN A 10 6.42 -5.54 1.78
C GLN A 10 5.33 -4.47 1.76
N LEU A 11 4.09 -4.91 1.64
CA LEU A 11 2.92 -4.05 1.68
C LEU A 11 2.25 -4.05 3.05
N TYR A 12 1.57 -2.95 3.34
CA TYR A 12 0.80 -2.73 4.55
C TYR A 12 -0.60 -2.26 4.22
N GLU A 13 -1.59 -2.82 4.90
CA GLU A 13 -2.94 -2.32 4.97
C GLU A 13 -3.03 -1.25 6.07
N VAL A 14 -3.47 -0.05 5.71
CA VAL A 14 -3.71 1.07 6.60
C VAL A 14 -5.20 1.40 6.59
N ALA A 15 -5.86 1.17 7.72
CA ALA A 15 -7.26 1.52 7.92
C ALA A 15 -7.38 2.83 8.70
N PHE A 16 -8.04 3.83 8.11
CA PHE A 16 -8.38 5.11 8.72
C PHE A 16 -9.73 4.98 9.44
N LEU A 17 -9.69 5.03 10.76
CA LEU A 17 -10.83 4.83 11.64
C LEU A 17 -11.42 6.18 12.04
N GLY A 18 -12.73 6.34 11.88
CA GLY A 18 -13.46 7.51 12.36
C GLY A 18 -13.89 8.53 11.29
N THR A 19 -13.65 8.26 10.01
CA THR A 19 -14.08 9.14 8.90
C THR A 19 -15.53 8.89 8.44
N GLY A 20 -16.21 7.86 8.95
CA GLY A 20 -17.56 7.49 8.55
C GLY A 20 -18.04 6.15 9.13
N PRO A 21 -19.18 5.62 8.64
CA PRO A 21 -19.73 4.33 9.09
C PRO A 21 -18.83 3.14 8.72
N GLU A 22 -18.02 3.28 7.68
CA GLU A 22 -17.03 2.29 7.27
C GLU A 22 -15.63 2.92 7.22
N PRO A 23 -14.60 2.21 7.74
CA PRO A 23 -13.23 2.72 7.70
C PRO A 23 -12.67 2.65 6.28
N GLU A 24 -12.00 3.73 5.87
CA GLU A 24 -11.26 3.75 4.62
C GLU A 24 -10.00 2.90 4.75
N VAL A 25 -9.75 2.00 3.80
CA VAL A 25 -8.60 1.09 3.82
C VAL A 25 -7.73 1.31 2.58
N ARG A 26 -6.44 1.53 2.79
CA ARG A 26 -5.43 1.67 1.73
C ARG A 26 -4.34 0.62 1.87
N THR A 27 -3.81 0.15 0.75
CA THR A 27 -2.61 -0.69 0.72
C THR A 27 -1.44 0.15 0.24
N VAL A 28 -0.37 0.21 1.02
CA VAL A 28 0.78 1.08 0.76
C VAL A 28 2.08 0.33 1.00
N GLU A 29 3.18 0.85 0.45
CA GLU A 29 4.52 0.32 0.74
C GLU A 29 4.98 0.71 2.15
N ALA A 30 5.99 -0.01 2.66
CA ALA A 30 6.60 0.28 3.96
C ALA A 30 7.05 1.75 4.11
N GLY A 31 7.57 2.35 3.04
CA GLY A 31 8.02 3.75 3.04
C GLY A 31 6.88 4.78 3.11
N GLU A 32 5.67 4.39 2.70
CA GLU A 32 4.51 5.27 2.65
C GLU A 32 3.66 5.22 3.92
N VAL A 33 3.89 4.25 4.82
CA VAL A 33 3.18 4.14 6.09
C VAL A 33 3.36 5.39 6.96
N ALA A 34 4.56 5.99 6.97
CA ALA A 34 4.84 7.20 7.74
C ALA A 34 3.96 8.37 7.30
N ALA A 35 3.86 8.60 5.98
CA ALA A 35 3.02 9.66 5.42
C ALA A 35 1.52 9.44 5.74
N ALA A 36 1.06 8.19 5.73
CA ALA A 36 -0.32 7.87 6.13
C ALA A 36 -0.61 8.18 7.61
N ILE A 37 0.37 7.95 8.49
CA ILE A 37 0.27 8.27 9.92
C ILE A 37 0.29 9.79 10.13
N GLU A 38 1.18 10.50 9.44
CA GLU A 38 1.26 11.97 9.52
C GLU A 38 -0.06 12.62 9.11
N TYR A 39 -0.60 12.25 7.94
CA TYR A 39 -1.91 12.69 7.49
C TYR A 39 -2.99 12.42 8.53
N ALA A 40 -3.04 11.21 9.09
CA ALA A 40 -4.03 10.88 10.11
C ALA A 40 -3.89 11.75 11.37
N GLY A 41 -2.66 12.04 11.79
CA GLY A 41 -2.36 12.93 12.91
C GLY A 41 -2.84 14.36 12.68
N GLU A 42 -2.59 14.92 11.49
CA GLU A 42 -3.05 16.27 11.11
C GLU A 42 -4.58 16.41 11.14
N HIS A 43 -5.28 15.31 10.84
CA HIS A 43 -6.74 15.28 10.77
C HIS A 43 -7.42 14.69 12.02
N GLY A 44 -6.66 14.32 13.06
CA GLY A 44 -7.21 13.72 14.28
C GLY A 44 -7.86 12.35 14.07
N ILE A 45 -7.44 11.62 13.03
CA ILE A 45 -7.97 10.32 12.62
C ILE A 45 -7.13 9.22 13.29
N GLN A 46 -7.79 8.18 13.81
CA GLN A 46 -7.08 7.01 14.31
C GLN A 46 -6.72 6.07 13.15
N VAL A 47 -5.51 5.52 13.13
CA VAL A 47 -5.08 4.55 12.10
C VAL A 47 -4.79 3.18 12.69
N ARG A 48 -5.11 2.13 11.92
CA ARG A 48 -4.70 0.75 12.18
C ARG A 48 -3.85 0.25 11.03
N VAL A 49 -2.63 -0.17 11.33
CA VAL A 49 -1.67 -0.69 10.33
C VAL A 49 -1.50 -2.20 10.51
N ARG A 50 -1.54 -2.96 9.41
CA ARG A 50 -1.32 -4.40 9.39
C ARG A 50 -0.46 -4.79 8.17
N PRO A 51 0.55 -5.68 8.33
CA PRO A 51 1.27 -6.20 7.18
C PRO A 51 0.34 -7.08 6.33
N CYS A 52 0.42 -6.92 5.00
CA CYS A 52 -0.30 -7.79 4.07
C CYS A 52 0.31 -9.21 4.11
N ARG A 53 -0.54 -10.23 4.16
CA ARG A 53 -0.13 -11.65 4.24
C ARG A 53 0.51 -12.20 2.95
N ARG A 54 0.42 -11.47 1.85
CA ARG A 54 1.04 -11.83 0.57
C ARG A 54 1.80 -10.61 0.04
N PRO A 55 3.05 -10.76 -0.40
CA PRO A 55 3.65 -9.78 -1.30
C PRO A 55 2.75 -9.73 -2.55
N VAL A 56 2.27 -8.56 -2.92
CA VAL A 56 1.57 -8.39 -4.19
C VAL A 56 2.65 -8.30 -5.26
N GLU A 57 2.56 -9.14 -6.28
CA GLU A 57 3.42 -9.04 -7.46
C GLU A 57 3.09 -7.69 -8.13
N GLU A 58 4.05 -6.78 -8.22
CA GLU A 58 3.85 -5.53 -8.97
C GLU A 58 3.36 -5.89 -10.38
N PRO A 59 2.28 -5.28 -10.89
CA PRO A 59 1.88 -5.49 -12.26
C PRO A 59 3.04 -5.02 -13.13
N SER A 60 3.72 -5.98 -13.76
CA SER A 60 4.72 -5.69 -14.76
C SER A 60 4.04 -4.78 -15.77
N THR A 61 4.50 -3.53 -15.88
CA THR A 61 4.13 -2.65 -16.98
C THR A 61 4.69 -3.27 -18.25
N GLU A 62 3.98 -4.25 -18.81
CA GLU A 62 4.17 -4.65 -20.17
C GLU A 62 3.72 -3.46 -21.02
N LYS A 63 4.72 -2.71 -21.52
CA LYS A 63 4.53 -1.94 -22.74
C LYS A 63 4.18 -2.95 -23.82
N GLU A 64 2.88 -3.09 -24.06
CA GLU A 64 2.35 -3.79 -25.22
C GLU A 64 2.98 -3.16 -26.46
N GLY A 65 3.81 -3.96 -27.14
CA GLY A 65 4.51 -3.57 -28.34
C GLY A 65 3.47 -3.25 -29.42
N ALA A 66 3.56 -2.06 -29.99
CA ALA A 66 2.90 -1.74 -31.23
C ALA A 66 3.34 -2.72 -32.33
N SER A 67 2.38 -3.29 -33.05
CA SER A 67 2.55 -3.83 -34.39
C SER A 67 1.33 -3.44 -35.22
#